data_AF-A0A6G0ZNG4-F1
#
_entry.id   AF-A0A6G0ZNG4-F1
#
_cell.length_a   1.000
_cell.length_b   1.000
_cell.length_c   1.000
_cell.angle_alpha   90.00
_cell.angle_beta   90.00
_cell.angle_gamma   90.00
#
_symmetry.space_group_name_H-M   'P 1'
#
loop_
_entity.id
_entity.type
_entity.pdbx_description
1 polymer ?
#
loop_
_entity_poly.entity_id
_entity_poly.type
_entity_poly.pdbx_seq_one_letter_code
_entity_poly.pdbx_strand_id
1 'polypeptide(L)'
;MAFKYITIDKGHKLKNTLTITSRCLHEFACANKLLLTGTPVQNNMDELWTLLNLLMPKLFNDIKDFSSRFAIDDFHGTNNQIIDLATKDEILKIIVKILKPLILRRQKMETNLNLPPKKEIVI
;
A
#
# COMPACT_ATOMS: atom_id res chain seq x y z
N MET A 1 8.62 22.37 -16.73
CA MET A 1 9.09 21.11 -17.35
C MET A 1 8.32 19.96 -16.71
N ALA A 2 7.82 19.00 -17.49
CA ALA A 2 7.14 17.82 -16.98
C ALA A 2 8.08 16.60 -17.06
N PHE A 3 8.15 15.81 -15.99
CA PHE A 3 8.94 14.59 -15.97
C PHE A 3 8.20 13.48 -16.73
N LYS A 4 8.95 12.62 -17.44
CA LYS A 4 8.34 11.41 -18.03
C LYS A 4 8.21 10.28 -17.00
N TYR A 5 9.20 10.17 -16.11
CA TYR A 5 9.28 9.15 -15.07
C TYR A 5 9.81 9.75 -13.77
N ILE A 6 9.26 9.29 -12.64
CA ILE A 6 9.80 9.51 -11.29
C ILE A 6 9.89 8.16 -10.60
N THR A 7 11.07 7.83 -10.09
CA THR A 7 11.30 6.63 -9.28
C THR A 7 11.57 7.03 -7.85
N ILE A 8 10.86 6.42 -6.92
CA ILE A 8 10.89 6.73 -5.49
C ILE A 8 11.37 5.48 -4.76
N ASP A 9 12.57 5.54 -4.18
CA ASP A 9 13.05 4.47 -3.29
C ASP A 9 12.57 4.69 -1.84
N LYS A 10 12.47 3.59 -1.09
CA LYS A 10 12.02 3.55 0.31
C LYS A 10 10.63 4.18 0.50
N GLY A 11 9.69 3.77 -0.34
CA GLY A 11 8.30 4.27 -0.35
C GLY A 11 7.58 4.21 1.00
N HIS A 12 8.00 3.34 1.93
CA HIS A 12 7.48 3.35 3.31
C HIS A 12 7.70 4.67 4.05
N LYS A 13 8.64 5.52 3.62
CA LYS A 13 8.81 6.88 4.18
C LYS A 13 7.68 7.83 3.80
N LEU A 14 6.89 7.49 2.78
CA LEU A 14 5.81 8.31 2.23
C LEU A 14 4.43 7.90 2.73
N LYS A 15 4.36 7.02 3.74
CA LYS A 15 3.11 6.55 4.34
C LYS A 15 2.24 7.66 4.96
N ASN A 16 2.84 8.83 5.22
CA ASN A 16 2.15 10.01 5.74
C ASN A 16 2.06 11.10 4.65
N THR A 17 0.84 11.42 4.23
CA THR A 17 0.51 12.47 3.24
C THR A 17 0.94 13.87 3.67
N LEU A 18 1.04 14.13 4.98
CA LEU A 18 1.38 15.44 5.53
C LEU A 18 2.88 15.77 5.43
N THR A 19 3.71 14.80 5.04
CA THR A 19 5.15 15.06 4.87
C THR A 19 5.41 16.05 3.73
N ILE A 20 6.42 16.92 3.90
CA ILE A 20 6.87 17.86 2.87
C ILE A 20 7.21 17.09 1.58
N THR A 21 7.90 15.96 1.70
CA THR A 21 8.27 15.12 0.57
C THR A 21 7.05 14.63 -0.22
N SER A 22 5.99 14.16 0.46
CA SER A 22 4.77 13.72 -0.21
C SER A 22 4.13 14.88 -0.99
N ARG A 23 3.98 16.04 -0.34
CA ARG A 23 3.43 17.25 -0.97
C ARG A 23 4.22 17.68 -2.20
N CYS A 24 5.55 17.74 -2.12
CA CYS A 24 6.39 18.06 -3.28
C CYS A 24 6.23 17.04 -4.42
N LEU A 25 6.12 15.74 -4.10
CA LEU A 25 5.90 14.69 -5.10
C LEU A 25 4.53 14.75 -5.79
N HIS A 26 3.54 15.36 -5.15
CA HIS A 26 2.25 15.66 -5.76
C HIS A 26 2.33 16.85 -6.74
N GLU A 27 3.18 17.84 -6.45
CA GLU A 27 3.37 19.03 -7.30
C GLU A 27 4.16 18.73 -8.58
N PHE A 28 5.00 17.69 -8.58
CA PHE A 28 5.73 17.29 -9.78
C PHE A 28 4.79 16.69 -10.85
N ALA A 29 4.64 17.42 -11.96
CA ALA A 29 4.00 16.89 -13.17
C ALA A 29 4.83 15.72 -13.73
N CYS A 30 4.25 14.52 -13.69
CA CYS A 30 4.88 13.30 -14.20
C CYS A 30 3.87 12.36 -14.86
N ALA A 31 4.27 11.73 -15.97
CA ALA A 31 3.44 10.73 -16.65
C ALA A 31 3.45 9.37 -15.93
N ASN A 32 4.60 8.94 -15.40
CA ASN A 32 4.77 7.63 -14.79
C ASN A 32 5.51 7.71 -13.44
N LYS A 33 4.96 7.11 -12.39
CA LYS A 33 5.59 7.02 -11.08
C LYS A 33 5.86 5.56 -10.73
N LEU A 34 7.07 5.25 -10.27
CA LEU A 34 7.46 3.95 -9.76
C LEU A 34 7.83 4.08 -8.28
N LEU A 35 7.16 3.33 -7.43
CA LEU A 35 7.43 3.28 -5.99
C LEU A 35 8.14 1.97 -5.65
N LEU A 36 9.31 2.06 -5.03
CA LEU A 36 10.07 0.91 -4.55
C LEU A 36 10.01 0.87 -3.02
N THR A 37 9.64 -0.30 -2.47
CA THR A 37 9.69 -0.53 -1.03
C THR A 37 10.08 -1.96 -0.72
N GLY A 38 10.87 -2.15 0.34
CA GLY A 38 11.24 -3.46 0.86
C GLY A 38 10.25 -4.00 1.91
N THR A 39 9.31 -3.18 2.36
CA THR A 39 8.34 -3.54 3.40
C THR A 39 6.95 -3.78 2.80
N PRO A 40 6.17 -4.73 3.35
CA PRO A 40 4.80 -4.93 2.93
C PRO A 40 3.95 -3.70 3.23
N VAL A 41 3.08 -3.34 2.27
CA VAL A 41 2.26 -2.12 2.28
C VAL A 41 0.90 -2.33 2.98
N GLN A 42 0.61 -3.54 3.45
CA GLN A 42 -0.76 -4.01 3.72
C GLN A 42 -1.32 -3.71 5.13
N ASN A 43 -0.50 -3.26 6.08
CA ASN A 43 -0.92 -3.28 7.49
C ASN A 43 -1.83 -2.12 7.91
N ASN A 44 -1.99 -1.09 7.08
CA ASN A 44 -2.85 0.07 7.37
C ASN A 44 -3.47 0.59 6.06
N MET A 45 -4.80 0.69 6.02
CA MET A 45 -5.55 1.13 4.85
C MET A 45 -5.29 2.59 4.48
N ASP A 46 -5.04 3.45 5.47
CA ASP A 46 -4.70 4.87 5.23
C ASP A 46 -3.31 5.00 4.60
N GLU A 47 -2.36 4.16 5.03
CA GLU A 47 -1.02 4.10 4.44
C GLU A 47 -1.09 3.58 3.00
N LEU A 48 -1.89 2.53 2.77
CA LEU A 48 -2.11 1.99 1.44
C LEU A 48 -2.73 3.06 0.52
N TRP A 49 -3.79 3.73 0.97
CA TRP A 49 -4.41 4.82 0.23
C TRP A 49 -3.41 5.93 -0.09
N THR A 50 -2.60 6.35 0.89
CA THR A 50 -1.59 7.38 0.72
C THR A 50 -0.62 7.05 -0.43
N LEU A 51 -0.14 5.81 -0.48
CA LEU A 51 0.78 5.37 -1.54
C LEU A 51 0.09 5.22 -2.90
N LEU A 52 -1.17 4.78 -2.92
CA LEU A 52 -1.97 4.69 -4.15
C LEU A 52 -2.35 6.06 -4.70
N ASN A 53 -2.71 7.00 -3.84
CA ASN A 53 -2.99 8.40 -4.17
C ASN A 53 -1.74 9.07 -4.76
N LEU A 54 -0.56 8.79 -4.22
CA LEU A 54 0.69 9.32 -4.76
C LEU A 54 0.96 8.83 -6.19
N LEU A 55 0.72 7.55 -6.46
CA LEU A 55 0.93 6.91 -7.76
C LEU A 55 -0.15 7.27 -8.78
N MET A 56 -1.41 7.30 -8.36
CA MET A 56 -2.60 7.44 -9.20
C MET A 56 -3.64 8.37 -8.55
N PRO A 57 -3.34 9.68 -8.42
CA PRO A 57 -4.19 10.61 -7.67
C PRO A 57 -5.58 10.79 -8.28
N LYS A 58 -5.74 10.55 -9.59
CA LYS A 58 -7.05 10.63 -10.28
C LYS A 58 -8.01 9.51 -9.90
N LEU A 59 -7.47 8.32 -9.60
CA LEU A 59 -8.29 7.15 -9.23
C LEU A 59 -8.54 7.11 -7.71
N PHE A 60 -7.60 7.62 -6.92
CA PHE A 60 -7.65 7.61 -5.46
C PHE A 60 -7.63 9.04 -4.91
N ASN A 61 -8.61 9.87 -5.26
CA ASN A 61 -8.63 11.30 -4.93
C ASN A 61 -9.24 11.62 -3.55
N ASP A 62 -10.14 10.79 -3.05
CA ASP A 62 -10.85 11.01 -1.79
C ASP A 62 -10.59 9.87 -0.82
N ILE A 63 -9.96 10.19 0.31
CA ILE A 63 -9.74 9.24 1.39
C ILE A 63 -11.05 8.83 2.04
N LYS A 64 -12.09 9.69 2.07
CA LYS A 64 -13.38 9.34 2.66
C LYS A 64 -14.13 8.34 1.80
N ASP A 65 -14.16 8.52 0.48
CA ASP A 65 -14.75 7.54 -0.44
C ASP A 65 -13.99 6.21 -0.41
N PHE A 66 -12.65 6.26 -0.35
CA PHE A 66 -11.85 5.06 -0.14
C PHE A 66 -12.22 4.41 1.20
N SER A 67 -12.09 5.15 2.29
CA SER A 67 -12.39 4.66 3.63
C SER A 67 -13.84 4.26 3.82
N SER A 68 -14.83 4.75 3.06
CA SER A 68 -16.23 4.31 3.13
C SER A 68 -16.50 3.07 2.30
N ARG A 69 -15.91 2.96 1.10
CA ARG A 69 -15.95 1.74 0.29
C ARG A 69 -15.19 0.59 0.96
N PHE A 70 -14.21 0.94 1.78
CA PHE A 70 -13.40 0.04 2.57
C PHE A 70 -13.68 0.20 4.07
N ALA A 71 -14.79 0.85 4.46
CA ALA A 71 -15.17 1.09 5.86
C ALA A 71 -15.54 -0.24 6.47
N ILE A 72 -14.51 -0.84 7.04
CA ILE A 72 -14.60 -1.63 8.23
C ILE A 72 -14.72 -0.57 9.33
N ASP A 73 -15.94 -0.26 9.77
CA ASP A 73 -16.13 0.56 10.96
C ASP A 73 -15.25 -0.02 12.09
N ASP A 74 -14.62 0.92 12.79
CA ASP A 74 -13.75 0.77 13.94
C ASP A 74 -13.40 -0.66 14.36
N PHE A 75 -12.14 -0.96 14.10
CA PHE A 75 -11.34 -2.11 14.51
C PHE A 75 -11.30 -2.38 16.03
N HIS A 76 -12.15 -1.76 16.86
CA HIS A 76 -12.20 -1.94 18.31
C HIS A 76 -13.65 -1.96 18.84
N GLY A 77 -14.27 -3.15 18.76
CA GLY A 77 -15.32 -3.58 19.68
C GLY A 77 -16.75 -3.13 19.34
N THR A 78 -17.59 -4.07 18.92
CA THR A 78 -18.86 -4.43 19.60
C THR A 78 -19.59 -5.56 18.82
N ASN A 79 -19.57 -6.76 19.41
CA ASN A 79 -20.64 -7.75 19.45
C ASN A 79 -21.25 -8.44 18.19
N ASN A 80 -20.67 -8.40 16.99
CA ASN A 80 -21.17 -9.20 15.83
C ASN A 80 -20.08 -9.98 15.05
N GLN A 81 -19.23 -10.70 15.78
CA GLN A 81 -17.92 -11.19 15.29
C GLN A 81 -17.93 -12.16 14.09
N ILE A 82 -19.00 -12.90 13.79
CA ILE A 82 -18.95 -13.98 12.78
C ILE A 82 -19.38 -13.51 11.37
N ILE A 83 -20.31 -12.56 11.28
CA ILE A 83 -20.86 -12.07 10.00
C ILE A 83 -19.93 -11.00 9.38
N ASP A 84 -19.22 -10.25 10.23
CA ASP A 84 -18.31 -9.20 9.80
C ASP A 84 -16.99 -9.73 9.22
N LEU A 85 -16.52 -10.92 9.65
CA LEU A 85 -15.25 -11.49 9.18
C LEU A 85 -15.32 -11.99 7.74
N ALA A 86 -16.44 -12.63 7.35
CA ALA A 86 -16.64 -13.12 5.99
C ALA A 86 -16.64 -11.96 4.98
N THR A 87 -17.32 -10.86 5.32
CA THR A 87 -17.38 -9.64 4.49
C THR A 87 -16.01 -8.95 4.39
N LYS A 88 -15.22 -8.95 5.49
CA LYS A 88 -13.85 -8.41 5.50
C LYS A 88 -12.92 -9.13 4.53
N ASP A 89 -12.93 -10.46 4.56
CA ASP A 89 -12.10 -11.27 3.67
C ASP A 89 -12.46 -11.07 2.20
N GLU A 90 -13.74 -10.85 1.89
CA GLU A 90 -14.19 -10.55 0.53
C GLU A 90 -13.70 -9.18 0.04
N ILE A 91 -13.81 -8.15 0.88
CA ILE A 91 -13.31 -6.80 0.57
C ILE A 91 -11.78 -6.83 0.37
N LEU A 92 -11.05 -7.50 1.26
CA LEU A 92 -9.60 -7.69 1.13
C LEU A 92 -9.22 -8.43 -0.16
N LYS A 93 -9.97 -9.47 -0.53
CA LYS A 93 -9.77 -10.19 -1.81
C LYS A 93 -9.96 -9.26 -3.01
N ILE A 94 -10.96 -8.38 -2.98
CA ILE A 94 -11.20 -7.39 -4.04
C ILE A 94 -10.02 -6.40 -4.13
N ILE A 95 -9.57 -5.86 -3.00
CA ILE A 95 -8.41 -4.97 -2.94
C ILE A 95 -7.18 -5.67 -3.51
N VAL A 96 -6.86 -6.87 -3.04
CA VAL A 96 -5.72 -7.64 -3.52
C VAL A 96 -5.83 -7.90 -5.02
N LYS A 97 -7.03 -8.18 -5.54
CA LYS A 97 -7.25 -8.38 -6.98
C LYS A 97 -6.97 -7.12 -7.80
N ILE A 98 -7.36 -5.95 -7.31
CA ILE A 98 -7.09 -4.63 -7.94
C ILE A 98 -5.60 -4.27 -7.83
N LEU A 99 -4.98 -4.55 -6.68
CA LEU A 99 -3.58 -4.26 -6.42
C LEU A 99 -2.60 -5.20 -7.12
N LYS A 100 -3.01 -6.45 -7.40
CA LYS A 100 -2.16 -7.47 -8.02
C LYS A 100 -1.47 -7.01 -9.31
N PRO A 101 -2.13 -6.33 -10.27
CA PRO A 101 -1.45 -5.77 -11.43
C PRO A 101 -0.56 -4.55 -11.11
N LEU A 102 -0.79 -3.86 -9.99
CA LEU A 102 -0.05 -2.66 -9.59
C LEU A 102 1.19 -2.96 -8.74
N ILE A 103 1.21 -4.11 -8.07
CA ILE A 103 2.27 -4.47 -7.12
C ILE A 103 3.06 -5.66 -7.66
N LEU A 104 4.33 -5.41 -7.98
CA LEU A 104 5.32 -6.47 -8.18
C LEU A 104 6.01 -6.77 -6.85
N ARG A 105 5.73 -7.94 -6.28
CA ARG A 105 6.37 -8.43 -5.05
C ARG A 105 7.04 -9.77 -5.32
N ARG A 106 8.29 -9.91 -4.88
CA ARG A 106 9.05 -11.15 -4.91
C ARG A 106 9.57 -11.48 -3.51
N GLN A 107 9.43 -12.73 -3.08
CA GLN A 107 9.98 -13.23 -1.82
C GLN A 107 11.33 -13.92 -2.06
N LYS A 108 12.20 -13.95 -1.05
CA LYS A 108 13.49 -14.67 -1.15
C LYS A 108 13.30 -16.18 -1.41
N MET A 109 12.21 -16.77 -0.93
CA MET A 109 11.90 -18.19 -1.21
C MET A 109 11.54 -18.45 -2.67
N GLU A 110 11.04 -17.44 -3.39
CA GLU A 110 10.71 -17.51 -4.83
C GLU A 110 11.94 -17.19 -5.70
N THR A 111 13.12 -17.12 -5.09
CA THR A 111 14.37 -16.87 -5.77
C THR A 111 15.21 -18.14 -5.69
N ASN A 112 15.72 -18.63 -6.83
CA ASN A 112 16.71 -19.71 -6.88
C ASN A 112 18.10 -19.20 -6.43
N LEU A 113 18.15 -18.46 -5.32
CA LEU A 113 19.39 -18.01 -4.72
C LEU A 113 19.92 -19.14 -3.84
N ASN A 114 21.13 -19.59 -4.13
CA ASN A 114 21.83 -20.57 -3.30
C ASN A 114 22.38 -19.89 -2.04
N LEU A 115 21.50 -19.58 -1.09
CA LEU A 115 21.83 -18.88 0.16
C LEU A 115 21.88 -19.88 1.33
N PRO A 116 22.76 -19.67 2.31
CA PRO A 116 22.73 -20.43 3.56
C PRO A 116 21.41 -20.21 4.31
N PRO A 117 20.99 -21.16 5.17
CA PRO A 117 19.75 -21.04 5.92
C PRO A 117 19.79 -19.82 6.86
N LYS A 118 18.67 -19.10 6.95
CA LYS A 118 18.48 -18.02 7.93
C LYS A 118 18.51 -18.63 9.33
N LYS A 119 19.49 -18.27 10.17
CA LYS A 119 19.49 -18.56 11.60
C LYS A 119 18.98 -17.33 12.36
N GLU A 120 18.03 -17.54 13.25
CA GLU A 120 17.43 -16.51 14.09
C GLU A 120 17.61 -16.95 15.55
N ILE A 121 18.33 -16.13 16.33
CA ILE A 121 18.61 -16.40 17.74
C ILE A 121 17.95 -15.27 18.52
N VAL A 122 16.95 -15.61 19.33
CA VAL A 122 16.29 -14.68 20.25
C VAL A 122 16.93 -14.88 21.62
N ILE A 123 17.47 -13.81 22.20
CA ILE A 123 18.10 -13.78 23.53
C ILE A 123 17.09 -13.22 24.52
#